data_AF-A1ZQ94-F1
#
_entry.id   AF-A1ZQ94-F1
#
_cell.length_a   1.000
_cell.length_b   1.000
_cell.length_c   1.000
_cell.angle_alpha   90.00
_cell.angle_beta   90.00
_cell.angle_gamma   90.00
#
_symmetry.space_group_name_H-M   'P 1'
#
loop_
_entity.id
_entity.type
_entity.pdbx_description
1 polymer ?
#
loop_
_entity_poly.entity_id
_entity_poly.type
_entity_poly.pdbx_seq_one_letter_code
_entity_poly.pdbx_strand_id
1 'polypeptide(L)'
;MFSKSLSKNLTLQFDQKMQWMLGNTPLQNDTNIALLKKWWQYLSVPPALFSAATTQQRNCLTFSTQGQTLEVLESHANYYHQELGVAMTRLQRLETLGERWQPNTLGSWIELNTLGANAGWHAPVNLTATEILATLDEDSLNRRLFYRWTQYQPAFKGIQYGEDFSGVGIQQIELLFDATQTLVTQYHHALALADLYKVNAFPPYLQEILEHYNTTQLALSLWLTPQGVVKFGLKVYQPSVKLMLALTMLTGLSKTDETSLALIHSSFDKIAWVEVQQVTKGLVTMLELR
;
A
#
# COMPACT_ATOMS: atom_id res chain seq x y z
N MET A 1 3.00 -41.90 15.83
CA MET A 1 3.48 -42.02 14.43
C MET A 1 2.52 -41.25 13.53
N PHE A 2 2.45 -39.92 13.68
CA PHE A 2 1.53 -39.06 12.92
C PHE A 2 2.32 -38.02 12.11
N SER A 3 2.05 -38.06 10.81
CA SER A 3 2.20 -37.04 9.77
C SER A 3 3.46 -36.16 9.76
N LYS A 4 4.50 -36.67 9.10
CA LYS A 4 5.25 -35.85 8.13
C LYS A 4 4.48 -35.86 6.80
N SER A 5 3.36 -35.14 6.71
CA SER A 5 2.95 -34.64 5.40
C SER A 5 3.61 -33.28 5.25
N LEU A 6 4.81 -33.28 4.66
CA LEU A 6 5.34 -32.08 4.04
C LEU A 6 4.27 -31.59 3.07
N SER A 7 3.55 -30.53 3.44
CA SER A 7 2.79 -29.74 2.50
C SER A 7 3.80 -29.23 1.48
N LYS A 8 3.85 -29.89 0.32
CA LYS A 8 4.44 -29.25 -0.86
C LYS A 8 3.61 -27.99 -1.05
N ASN A 9 4.16 -26.83 -0.67
CA ASN A 9 3.57 -25.55 -1.04
C ASN A 9 3.39 -25.61 -2.55
N LEU A 10 2.14 -25.57 -3.00
CA LEU A 10 1.81 -25.45 -4.41
C LEU A 10 2.45 -24.14 -4.89
N THR A 11 3.53 -24.24 -5.65
CA THR A 11 4.14 -23.07 -6.28
C THR A 11 3.25 -22.64 -7.43
N LEU A 12 2.22 -21.85 -7.12
CA LEU A 12 1.33 -21.27 -8.10
C LEU A 12 2.09 -20.25 -8.95
N GLN A 13 1.87 -20.29 -10.27
CA GLN A 13 2.30 -19.24 -11.19
C GLN A 13 1.54 -17.94 -10.91
N PHE A 14 2.04 -16.83 -11.43
CA PHE A 14 1.51 -15.51 -11.12
C PHE A 14 0.02 -15.35 -11.47
N ASP A 15 -0.36 -15.72 -12.69
CA ASP A 15 -1.74 -15.72 -13.17
C ASP A 15 -2.65 -16.60 -12.30
N GLN A 16 -2.13 -17.73 -11.83
CA GLN A 16 -2.81 -18.62 -10.91
C GLN A 16 -2.97 -17.98 -9.52
N LYS A 17 -1.94 -17.32 -8.97
CA LYS A 17 -2.04 -16.56 -7.71
C LYS A 17 -3.07 -15.45 -7.81
N MET A 18 -3.10 -14.71 -8.93
CA MET A 18 -4.10 -13.66 -9.14
C MET A 18 -5.53 -14.18 -9.20
N GLN A 19 -5.76 -15.20 -10.03
CA GLN A 19 -7.08 -15.81 -10.17
C GLN A 19 -7.53 -16.44 -8.86
N TRP A 20 -6.61 -17.10 -8.15
CA TRP A 20 -6.88 -17.70 -6.86
C TRP A 20 -7.29 -16.64 -5.82
N MET A 21 -6.55 -15.52 -5.73
CA MET A 21 -6.93 -14.44 -4.82
C MET A 21 -8.29 -13.84 -5.18
N LEU A 22 -8.48 -13.45 -6.44
CA LEU A 22 -9.71 -12.83 -6.89
C LEU A 22 -10.92 -13.76 -6.68
N GLY A 23 -10.76 -15.05 -6.98
CA GLY A 23 -11.80 -16.08 -6.80
C GLY A 23 -12.18 -16.36 -5.35
N ASN A 24 -11.38 -15.88 -4.39
CA ASN A 24 -11.68 -15.93 -2.96
C ASN A 24 -12.17 -14.57 -2.42
N THR A 25 -12.70 -13.70 -3.27
CA THR A 25 -13.26 -12.39 -2.86
C THR A 25 -14.65 -12.16 -3.45
N PRO A 26 -15.48 -11.29 -2.84
CA PRO A 26 -16.72 -10.80 -3.46
C PRO A 26 -16.49 -9.97 -4.74
N LEU A 27 -15.24 -9.67 -5.09
CA LEU A 27 -14.87 -8.90 -6.27
C LEU A 27 -14.77 -9.76 -7.53
N GLN A 28 -14.96 -11.08 -7.43
CA GLN A 28 -14.90 -11.98 -8.58
C GLN A 28 -16.05 -11.69 -9.57
N ASN A 29 -15.69 -11.15 -10.74
CA ASN A 29 -16.56 -11.03 -11.90
C ASN A 29 -15.73 -10.97 -13.19
N ASP A 30 -16.38 -11.18 -14.33
CA ASP A 30 -15.71 -11.24 -15.64
C ASP A 30 -14.97 -9.95 -16.01
N THR A 31 -15.53 -8.79 -15.63
CA THR A 31 -14.93 -7.47 -15.87
C THR A 31 -13.59 -7.34 -15.15
N ASN A 32 -13.54 -7.70 -13.86
CA ASN A 32 -12.33 -7.66 -13.06
C ASN A 32 -11.29 -8.66 -13.54
N ILE A 33 -11.71 -9.87 -13.94
CA ILE A 33 -10.80 -10.87 -14.53
C ILE A 33 -10.18 -10.34 -15.82
N ALA A 34 -11.00 -9.77 -16.72
CA ALA A 34 -10.53 -9.21 -17.98
C ALA A 34 -9.56 -8.04 -17.75
N LEU A 35 -9.87 -7.18 -16.78
CA LEU A 35 -9.03 -6.05 -16.42
C LEU A 35 -7.67 -6.48 -15.88
N LEU A 36 -7.61 -7.46 -14.96
CA LEU A 36 -6.35 -7.99 -14.44
C LEU A 36 -5.50 -8.67 -15.52
N LYS A 37 -6.14 -9.46 -16.40
CA LYS A 37 -5.44 -10.09 -17.52
C LYS A 37 -4.82 -9.04 -18.45
N LYS A 38 -5.58 -7.98 -18.74
CA LYS A 38 -5.11 -6.87 -19.56
C LYS A 38 -3.95 -6.14 -18.89
N TRP A 39 -4.10 -5.73 -17.63
CA TRP A 39 -3.03 -5.10 -16.85
C TRP A 39 -1.74 -5.96 -16.86
N TRP A 40 -1.85 -7.26 -16.61
CA TRP A 40 -0.69 -8.15 -16.64
C TRP A 40 -0.01 -8.26 -18.01
N GLN A 41 -0.80 -8.37 -19.08
CA GLN A 41 -0.28 -8.49 -20.45
C GLN A 41 0.56 -7.27 -20.86
N TYR A 42 0.17 -6.07 -20.44
CA TYR A 42 0.91 -4.86 -20.81
C TYR A 42 2.24 -4.73 -20.07
N LEU A 43 2.31 -5.15 -18.82
CA LEU A 43 3.48 -4.83 -17.99
C LEU A 43 4.68 -5.73 -18.25
N SER A 44 4.47 -6.96 -18.75
CA SER A 44 5.55 -7.88 -19.20
C SER A 44 6.73 -8.03 -18.22
N VAL A 45 6.48 -7.93 -16.92
CA VAL A 45 7.51 -7.97 -15.87
C VAL A 45 7.78 -9.42 -15.44
N PRO A 46 9.01 -9.80 -15.09
CA PRO A 46 9.29 -11.10 -14.48
C PRO A 46 8.38 -11.37 -13.26
N PRO A 47 7.85 -12.60 -13.09
CA PRO A 47 6.90 -12.94 -12.01
C PRO A 47 7.41 -12.69 -10.58
N ALA A 48 8.73 -12.59 -10.38
CA ALA A 48 9.37 -12.50 -9.06
C ALA A 48 9.16 -11.16 -8.33
N LEU A 49 8.61 -10.15 -9.01
CA LEU A 49 8.44 -8.79 -8.46
C LEU A 49 6.96 -8.44 -8.24
N PHE A 50 6.14 -9.47 -8.01
CA PHE A 50 4.72 -9.34 -7.75
C PHE A 50 4.41 -9.27 -6.25
N SER A 51 3.48 -8.41 -5.88
CA SER A 51 2.85 -8.43 -4.56
C SER A 51 1.35 -8.21 -4.63
N ALA A 52 0.69 -8.74 -3.61
CA ALA A 52 -0.74 -8.80 -3.47
C ALA A 52 -1.13 -8.19 -2.14
N ALA A 53 -1.99 -7.20 -2.12
CA ALA A 53 -2.51 -6.65 -0.88
C ALA A 53 -4.03 -6.74 -0.80
N THR A 54 -4.58 -7.04 0.38
CA THR A 54 -6.03 -7.15 0.58
C THR A 54 -6.42 -6.57 1.93
N THR A 55 -7.61 -6.00 2.00
CA THR A 55 -8.24 -5.73 3.31
C THR A 55 -8.64 -7.05 3.98
N GLN A 56 -8.79 -7.04 5.30
CA GLN A 56 -9.24 -8.21 6.06
C GLN A 56 -10.60 -8.77 5.59
N GLN A 57 -11.50 -7.88 5.16
CA GLN A 57 -12.84 -8.20 4.65
C GLN A 57 -12.81 -8.55 3.16
N ARG A 58 -11.65 -8.45 2.51
CA ARG A 58 -11.43 -8.75 1.08
C ARG A 58 -12.34 -7.96 0.13
N ASN A 59 -12.78 -6.79 0.58
CA ASN A 59 -13.57 -5.86 -0.23
C ASN A 59 -12.70 -4.89 -1.04
N CYS A 60 -11.38 -5.00 -0.88
CA CYS A 60 -10.36 -4.33 -1.67
C CYS A 60 -9.18 -5.29 -1.87
N LEU A 61 -8.73 -5.40 -3.12
CA LEU A 61 -7.64 -6.26 -3.56
C LEU A 61 -6.73 -5.47 -4.49
N THR A 62 -5.49 -5.24 -4.09
CA THR A 62 -4.47 -4.54 -4.85
C THR A 62 -3.44 -5.55 -5.36
N PHE A 63 -3.16 -5.49 -6.65
CA PHE A 63 -2.07 -6.21 -7.30
C PHE A 63 -1.01 -5.20 -7.68
N SER A 64 0.25 -5.48 -7.41
CA SER A 64 1.36 -4.61 -7.76
C SER A 64 2.51 -5.39 -8.37
N THR A 65 3.17 -4.78 -9.34
CA THR A 65 4.40 -5.27 -9.93
C THR A 65 5.43 -4.15 -9.96
N GLN A 66 6.70 -4.51 -9.90
CA GLN A 66 7.81 -3.58 -9.91
C GLN A 66 8.89 -4.12 -10.86
N GLY A 67 9.58 -3.25 -11.59
CA GLY A 67 10.71 -3.64 -12.42
C GLY A 67 11.79 -2.57 -12.44
N GLN A 68 12.93 -2.85 -13.07
CA GLN A 68 13.96 -1.83 -13.27
C GLN A 68 13.38 -0.73 -14.16
N THR A 69 13.54 0.52 -13.75
CA THR A 69 12.88 1.66 -14.42
C THR A 69 13.16 1.69 -15.92
N LEU A 70 14.42 1.46 -16.32
CA LEU A 70 14.84 1.43 -17.72
C LEU A 70 14.18 0.31 -18.55
N GLU A 71 13.76 -0.78 -17.91
CA GLU A 71 13.14 -1.93 -18.57
C GLU A 71 11.62 -1.78 -18.69
N VAL A 72 10.98 -1.13 -17.71
CA VAL A 72 9.51 -1.09 -17.61
C VAL A 72 8.89 0.26 -17.98
N LEU A 73 9.71 1.31 -18.18
CA LEU A 73 9.19 2.67 -18.44
C LEU A 73 8.29 2.73 -19.67
N GLU A 74 8.73 2.12 -20.79
CA GLU A 74 7.98 2.15 -22.04
C GLU A 74 6.67 1.35 -21.93
N SER A 75 6.70 0.16 -21.32
CA SER A 75 5.50 -0.66 -21.13
C SER A 75 4.48 0.00 -20.21
N HIS A 76 4.95 0.62 -19.11
CA HIS A 76 4.12 1.40 -18.20
C HIS A 76 3.51 2.63 -18.90
N ALA A 77 4.31 3.40 -19.65
CA ALA A 77 3.85 4.58 -20.37
C ALA A 77 2.78 4.22 -21.41
N ASN A 78 3.00 3.16 -22.19
CA ASN A 78 2.03 2.65 -23.17
C ASN A 78 0.72 2.23 -22.49
N TYR A 79 0.79 1.49 -21.39
CA TYR A 79 -0.39 1.10 -20.62
C TYR A 79 -1.17 2.31 -20.09
N TYR A 80 -0.49 3.27 -19.44
CA TYR A 80 -1.15 4.43 -18.86
C TYR A 80 -1.78 5.33 -19.92
N HIS A 81 -1.10 5.54 -21.05
CA HIS A 81 -1.63 6.37 -22.11
C HIS A 81 -2.75 5.68 -22.90
N GLN A 82 -2.52 4.47 -23.39
CA GLN A 82 -3.43 3.82 -24.34
C GLN A 82 -4.62 3.15 -23.64
N GLU A 83 -4.40 2.55 -22.47
CA GLU A 83 -5.42 1.72 -21.82
C GLU A 83 -6.17 2.43 -20.70
N LEU A 84 -5.48 3.28 -19.95
CA LEU A 84 -6.10 4.07 -18.87
C LEU A 84 -6.52 5.47 -19.34
N GLY A 85 -6.10 5.90 -20.53
CA GLY A 85 -6.44 7.23 -21.06
C GLY A 85 -5.91 8.36 -20.18
N VAL A 86 -4.76 8.16 -19.53
CA VAL A 86 -4.19 9.14 -18.61
C VAL A 86 -3.84 10.43 -19.34
N ALA A 87 -4.29 11.56 -18.79
CA ALA A 87 -4.02 12.88 -19.33
C ALA A 87 -2.51 13.12 -19.46
N MET A 88 -2.07 13.68 -20.59
CA MET A 88 -0.64 13.93 -20.87
C MET A 88 0.03 14.78 -19.80
N THR A 89 -0.69 15.72 -19.17
CA THR A 89 -0.16 16.55 -18.07
C THR A 89 0.26 15.72 -16.85
N ARG A 90 -0.44 14.62 -16.55
CA ARG A 90 -0.05 13.68 -15.47
C ARG A 90 1.16 12.85 -15.86
N LEU A 91 1.23 12.43 -17.12
CA LEU A 91 2.39 11.67 -17.64
C LEU A 91 3.66 12.54 -17.64
N GLN A 92 3.55 13.81 -18.05
CA GLN A 92 4.66 14.78 -17.98
C GLN A 92 5.11 15.05 -16.55
N ARG A 93 4.17 15.11 -15.60
CA ARG A 93 4.49 15.22 -14.17
C ARG A 93 5.27 14.00 -13.68
N LEU A 94 4.82 12.78 -14.02
CA LEU A 94 5.54 11.55 -13.70
C LEU A 94 6.96 11.55 -14.28
N GLU A 95 7.11 11.95 -15.55
CA GLU A 95 8.42 12.11 -16.20
C GLU A 95 9.32 13.09 -15.42
N THR A 96 8.81 14.27 -15.07
CA THR A 96 9.54 15.28 -14.29
C THR A 96 9.99 14.74 -12.93
N LEU A 97 9.12 14.00 -12.23
CA LEU A 97 9.47 13.36 -10.96
C LEU A 97 10.51 12.25 -11.16
N GLY A 98 10.41 11.48 -12.24
CA GLY A 98 11.35 10.43 -12.62
C GLY A 98 12.75 10.97 -12.91
N GLU A 99 12.87 12.07 -13.66
CA GLU A 99 14.14 12.75 -13.94
C GLU A 99 14.79 13.29 -12.65
N ARG A 100 13.97 13.81 -11.73
CA ARG A 100 14.44 14.37 -10.47
C ARG A 100 14.92 13.31 -9.49
N TRP A 101 14.19 12.20 -9.34
CA TRP A 101 14.49 11.18 -8.33
C TRP A 101 15.35 10.05 -8.83
N GLN A 102 15.36 9.81 -10.14
CA GLN A 102 16.05 8.71 -10.80
C GLN A 102 15.84 7.37 -10.08
N PRO A 103 14.57 6.93 -9.90
CA PRO A 103 14.30 5.70 -9.18
C PRO A 103 14.92 4.52 -9.93
N ASN A 104 15.62 3.63 -9.22
CA ASN A 104 16.15 2.39 -9.81
C ASN A 104 15.03 1.48 -10.34
N THR A 105 13.88 1.53 -9.67
CA THR A 105 12.74 0.69 -10.00
C THR A 105 11.45 1.49 -10.04
N LEU A 106 10.55 1.11 -10.93
CA LEU A 106 9.21 1.67 -11.07
C LEU A 106 8.20 0.55 -10.94
N GLY A 107 7.12 0.81 -10.22
CA GLY A 107 6.02 -0.11 -10.05
C GLY A 107 4.71 0.42 -10.60
N SER A 108 3.85 -0.52 -10.95
CA SER A 108 2.46 -0.29 -11.31
C SER A 108 1.58 -1.11 -10.37
N TRP A 109 0.43 -0.56 -10.00
CA TRP A 109 -0.55 -1.28 -9.22
C TRP A 109 -1.94 -1.11 -9.82
N ILE A 110 -2.76 -2.13 -9.59
CA ILE A 110 -4.19 -2.12 -9.87
C ILE A 110 -4.95 -2.57 -8.63
N GLU A 111 -5.88 -1.75 -8.19
CA GLU A 111 -6.77 -2.01 -7.06
C GLU A 111 -8.17 -2.30 -7.58
N LEU A 112 -8.74 -3.40 -7.12
CA LEU A 112 -10.15 -3.75 -7.31
C LEU A 112 -10.86 -3.56 -5.98
N ASN A 113 -12.01 -2.88 -5.98
CA ASN A 113 -12.83 -2.72 -4.79
C ASN A 113 -14.32 -2.66 -5.14
N THR A 114 -15.19 -2.58 -4.14
CA THR A 114 -16.65 -2.56 -4.33
C THR A 114 -17.20 -1.39 -5.15
N LEU A 115 -16.41 -0.32 -5.35
CA LEU A 115 -16.80 0.87 -6.10
C LEU A 115 -16.27 0.85 -7.54
N GLY A 116 -15.33 -0.04 -7.87
CA GLY A 116 -14.72 -0.13 -9.19
C GLY A 116 -13.25 -0.53 -9.09
N ALA A 117 -12.48 -0.11 -10.09
CA ALA A 117 -11.05 -0.34 -10.16
C ALA A 117 -10.29 0.97 -10.22
N ASN A 118 -9.16 1.02 -9.51
CA ASN A 118 -8.18 2.09 -9.57
C ASN A 118 -6.86 1.51 -10.07
N ALA A 119 -6.06 2.33 -10.72
CA ALA A 119 -4.71 1.96 -11.10
C ALA A 119 -3.79 3.14 -10.90
N GLY A 120 -2.52 2.85 -10.71
CA GLY A 120 -1.52 3.87 -10.45
C GLY A 120 -0.12 3.35 -10.62
N TRP A 121 0.81 4.21 -10.27
CA TRP A 121 2.23 3.92 -10.25
C TRP A 121 2.79 4.18 -8.85
N HIS A 122 3.93 3.58 -8.56
CA HIS A 122 4.71 3.90 -7.38
C HIS A 122 6.19 3.69 -7.67
N ALA A 123 7.05 4.36 -6.92
CA ALA A 123 8.49 4.17 -6.95
C ALA A 123 9.01 4.11 -5.51
N PRO A 124 9.81 3.10 -5.14
CA PRO A 124 10.57 3.14 -3.91
C PRO A 124 11.69 4.16 -4.07
N VAL A 125 11.57 5.26 -3.35
CA VAL A 125 12.48 6.41 -3.42
C VAL A 125 12.78 6.89 -2.01
N ASN A 126 14.00 7.40 -1.83
CA ASN A 126 14.46 7.93 -0.56
C ASN A 126 14.29 9.45 -0.55
N LEU A 127 13.14 9.93 -0.08
CA LEU A 127 12.81 11.35 -0.11
C LEU A 127 13.02 12.02 1.26
N THR A 128 13.61 13.21 1.22
CA THR A 128 13.64 14.15 2.34
C THR A 128 12.27 14.82 2.53
N ALA A 129 12.05 15.42 3.69
CA ALA A 129 10.86 16.22 3.96
C ALA A 129 10.64 17.33 2.91
N THR A 130 11.70 17.99 2.49
CA THR A 130 11.67 19.04 1.46
C THR A 130 11.25 18.52 0.09
N GLU A 131 11.71 17.32 -0.29
CA GLU A 131 11.32 16.70 -1.56
C GLU A 131 9.87 16.26 -1.55
N ILE A 132 9.38 15.72 -0.42
CA ILE A 132 7.95 15.41 -0.26
C ILE A 132 7.12 16.69 -0.35
N LEU A 133 7.53 17.78 0.31
CA LEU A 133 6.84 19.06 0.21
C LEU A 133 6.80 19.64 -1.21
N ALA A 134 7.75 19.26 -2.06
CA ALA A 134 7.80 19.67 -3.46
C ALA A 134 6.90 18.82 -4.36
N THR A 135 6.40 17.67 -3.91
CA THR A 135 5.39 16.90 -4.65
C THR A 135 3.98 17.40 -4.37
N LEU A 136 3.75 17.95 -3.18
CA LEU A 136 2.47 18.54 -2.80
C LEU A 136 2.28 19.89 -3.50
N ASP A 137 1.04 20.19 -3.93
CA ASP A 137 0.78 21.46 -4.61
C ASP A 137 1.10 22.66 -3.72
N GLU A 138 1.70 23.69 -4.31
CA GLU A 138 2.29 24.85 -3.62
C GLU A 138 1.32 25.50 -2.61
N ASP A 139 0.07 25.70 -3.04
CA ASP A 139 -0.96 26.37 -2.26
C ASP A 139 -1.94 25.39 -1.56
N SER A 140 -1.63 24.09 -1.59
CA SER A 140 -2.51 23.09 -0.98
C SER A 140 -2.52 23.13 0.55
N LEU A 141 -3.66 22.77 1.12
CA LEU A 141 -3.78 22.51 2.55
C LEU A 141 -2.83 21.39 2.98
N ASN A 142 -2.69 20.34 2.17
CA ASN A 142 -1.82 19.20 2.43
C ASN A 142 -0.36 19.65 2.63
N ARG A 143 0.17 20.50 1.75
CA ARG A 143 1.54 21.04 1.89
C ARG A 143 1.71 21.81 3.19
N ARG A 144 0.75 22.68 3.55
CA ARG A 144 0.80 23.46 4.80
C ARG A 144 0.75 22.58 6.05
N LEU A 145 -0.13 21.58 6.08
CA LEU A 145 -0.28 20.67 7.21
C LEU A 145 0.96 19.77 7.36
N PHE A 146 1.46 19.22 6.25
CA PHE A 146 2.68 18.43 6.25
C PHE A 146 3.88 19.26 6.67
N TYR A 147 4.03 20.48 6.14
CA TYR A 147 5.10 21.39 6.55
C TYR A 147 5.05 21.66 8.06
N ARG A 148 3.88 22.01 8.60
CA ARG A 148 3.69 22.20 10.04
C ARG A 148 4.10 20.98 10.84
N TRP A 149 3.74 19.78 10.38
CA TRP A 149 4.15 18.54 11.05
C TRP A 149 5.66 18.35 11.06
N THR A 150 6.34 18.63 9.94
CA THR A 150 7.81 18.54 9.86
C THR A 150 8.53 19.51 10.81
N GLN A 151 7.88 20.61 11.22
CA GLN A 151 8.44 21.53 12.23
C GLN A 151 8.51 20.92 13.64
N TYR A 152 7.77 19.84 13.91
CA TYR A 152 7.94 19.04 15.14
C TYR A 152 9.18 18.13 15.10
N GLN A 153 9.99 18.24 14.04
CA GLN A 153 11.22 17.48 13.81
C GLN A 153 11.06 15.96 13.97
N PRO A 154 10.00 15.33 13.39
CA PRO A 154 9.93 13.88 13.36
C PRO A 154 11.13 13.34 12.57
N ALA A 155 11.82 12.34 13.11
CA ALA A 155 12.87 11.65 12.38
C ALA A 155 12.24 10.59 11.47
N PHE A 156 12.12 10.88 10.18
CA PHE A 156 11.55 9.98 9.19
C PHE A 156 12.29 10.07 7.86
N LYS A 157 12.02 9.08 7.00
CA LYS A 157 12.47 9.03 5.62
C LYS A 157 11.28 8.70 4.72
N GLY A 158 11.07 9.46 3.65
CA GLY A 158 10.16 9.01 2.59
C GLY A 158 10.78 7.78 1.91
N ILE A 159 10.07 6.66 1.87
CA ILE A 159 10.56 5.40 1.30
C ILE A 159 9.80 4.97 0.04
N GLN A 160 8.64 5.59 -0.20
CA GLN A 160 7.87 5.38 -1.42
C GLN A 160 7.06 6.64 -1.74
N TYR A 161 6.95 6.91 -3.03
CA TYR A 161 5.97 7.84 -3.57
C TYR A 161 5.22 7.16 -4.73
N GLY A 162 3.94 7.49 -4.89
CA GLY A 162 3.15 7.05 -6.02
C GLY A 162 1.99 7.99 -6.28
N GLU A 163 1.32 7.82 -7.41
CA GLU A 163 0.07 8.50 -7.69
C GLU A 163 -0.91 7.52 -8.34
N ASP A 164 -2.18 7.69 -8.03
CA ASP A 164 -3.23 7.07 -8.82
C ASP A 164 -3.44 7.82 -10.14
N PHE A 165 -4.01 7.11 -11.10
CA PHE A 165 -4.41 7.66 -12.38
C PHE A 165 -5.92 7.90 -12.47
N SER A 166 -6.65 7.72 -11.36
CA SER A 166 -8.09 7.96 -11.30
C SER A 166 -8.43 9.44 -11.09
N GLY A 167 -9.69 9.80 -11.36
CA GLY A 167 -10.18 11.16 -11.60
C GLY A 167 -9.53 12.30 -10.81
N VAL A 168 -9.51 12.24 -9.47
CA VAL A 168 -9.06 13.38 -8.64
C VAL A 168 -7.54 13.47 -8.42
N GLY A 169 -6.78 12.41 -8.71
CA GLY A 169 -5.35 12.35 -8.42
C GLY A 169 -5.11 12.17 -6.92
N ILE A 170 -4.75 10.95 -6.54
CA ILE A 170 -4.40 10.53 -5.19
C ILE A 170 -2.90 10.40 -5.13
N GLN A 171 -2.25 11.25 -4.36
CA GLN A 171 -0.84 11.14 -4.04
C GLN A 171 -0.65 10.15 -2.91
N GLN A 172 0.26 9.20 -3.09
CA GLN A 172 0.53 8.11 -2.16
C GLN A 172 1.95 8.30 -1.61
N ILE A 173 2.07 8.49 -0.30
CA ILE A 173 3.34 8.78 0.35
C ILE A 173 3.55 7.77 1.48
N GLU A 174 4.72 7.15 1.53
CA GLU A 174 5.11 6.26 2.61
C GLU A 174 6.33 6.80 3.35
N LEU A 175 6.20 6.98 4.67
CA LEU A 175 7.22 7.57 5.52
C LEU A 175 7.64 6.54 6.56
N LEU A 176 8.90 6.13 6.56
CA LEU A 176 9.46 5.24 7.56
C LEU A 176 10.08 6.05 8.69
N PHE A 177 9.63 5.84 9.93
CA PHE A 177 10.25 6.48 11.09
C PHE A 177 11.64 5.91 11.36
N ASP A 178 12.51 6.70 11.98
CA ASP A 178 13.83 6.24 12.40
C ASP A 178 13.72 5.15 13.47
N ALA A 179 14.34 3.99 13.23
CA ALA A 179 14.33 2.84 14.12
C ALA A 179 15.04 3.09 15.47
N THR A 180 15.84 4.16 15.58
CA THR A 180 16.47 4.57 16.84
C THR A 180 15.50 5.27 17.80
N GLN A 181 14.37 5.77 17.29
CA GLN A 181 13.31 6.34 18.13
C GLN A 181 12.51 5.22 18.82
N THR A 182 12.03 5.48 20.04
CA THR A 182 11.12 4.55 20.72
C THR A 182 9.80 4.43 19.95
N LEU A 183 9.18 3.25 19.96
CA LEU A 183 7.88 3.00 19.33
C LEU A 183 6.82 4.03 19.77
N VAL A 184 6.80 4.36 21.05
CA VAL A 184 5.91 5.39 21.63
C VAL A 184 6.09 6.75 20.97
N THR A 185 7.35 7.17 20.76
CA THR A 185 7.66 8.44 20.09
C THR A 185 7.21 8.42 18.63
N GLN A 186 7.48 7.33 17.91
CA GLN A 186 7.02 7.15 16.53
C GLN A 186 5.48 7.21 16.43
N TYR A 187 4.79 6.55 17.38
CA TYR A 187 3.33 6.56 17.46
C TYR A 187 2.78 7.96 17.76
N HIS A 188 3.37 8.71 18.67
CA HIS A 188 2.96 10.10 18.93
C HIS A 188 3.22 11.03 17.74
N HIS A 189 4.32 10.87 17.02
CA HIS A 189 4.55 11.62 15.78
C HIS A 189 3.49 11.32 14.73
N ALA A 190 3.05 10.06 14.63
CA ALA A 190 1.97 9.66 13.76
C ALA A 190 0.63 10.30 14.18
N LEU A 191 0.28 10.25 15.46
CA LEU A 191 -0.94 10.87 15.98
C LEU A 191 -0.96 12.38 15.77
N ALA A 192 0.17 13.07 15.96
CA ALA A 192 0.27 14.50 15.70
C ALA A 192 -0.05 14.86 14.23
N LEU A 193 0.35 14.01 13.27
CA LEU A 193 -0.02 14.20 11.87
C LEU A 193 -1.51 13.90 11.63
N ALA A 194 -2.02 12.83 12.22
CA ALA A 194 -3.44 12.46 12.13
C ALA A 194 -4.34 13.60 12.64
N ASP A 195 -3.97 14.22 13.76
CA ASP A 195 -4.69 15.36 14.36
C ASP A 195 -4.69 16.59 13.44
N LEU A 196 -3.55 16.91 12.82
CA LEU A 196 -3.46 18.02 11.85
C LEU A 196 -4.38 17.81 10.65
N TYR A 197 -4.48 16.58 10.17
CA TYR A 197 -5.38 16.20 9.09
C TYR A 197 -6.83 15.91 9.54
N LYS A 198 -7.12 15.99 10.84
CA LYS A 198 -8.43 15.65 11.43
C LYS A 198 -8.89 14.23 11.06
N VAL A 199 -7.95 13.29 10.99
CA VAL A 199 -8.25 11.88 10.81
C VAL A 199 -8.84 11.33 12.12
N ASN A 200 -9.77 10.38 12.01
CA ASN A 200 -10.32 9.70 13.18
C ASN A 200 -9.20 9.07 14.02
N ALA A 201 -9.32 9.17 15.35
CA ALA A 201 -8.34 8.62 16.27
C ALA A 201 -8.20 7.10 16.09
N PHE A 202 -6.96 6.61 16.13
CA PHE A 202 -6.70 5.17 16.22
C PHE A 202 -7.21 4.61 17.57
N PRO A 203 -7.56 3.31 17.64
CA PRO A 203 -7.95 2.69 18.90
C PRO A 203 -6.82 2.80 19.94
N PRO A 204 -7.13 3.13 21.21
CA PRO A 204 -6.12 3.26 22.27
C PRO A 204 -5.25 2.00 22.44
N TYR A 205 -5.86 0.82 22.29
CA TYR A 205 -5.17 -0.48 22.42
C TYR A 205 -4.16 -0.77 21.29
N LEU A 206 -4.13 0.04 20.23
CA LEU A 206 -3.20 -0.18 19.12
C LEU A 206 -1.75 -0.05 19.58
N GLN A 207 -1.43 0.96 20.39
CA GLN A 207 -0.08 1.13 20.94
C GLN A 207 0.31 -0.07 21.81
N GLU A 208 -0.56 -0.48 22.73
CA GLU A 208 -0.31 -1.61 23.64
C GLU A 208 -0.04 -2.92 22.86
N ILE A 209 -0.80 -3.16 21.78
CA ILE A 209 -0.57 -4.31 20.89
C ILE A 209 0.80 -4.22 20.23
N LEU A 210 1.14 -3.07 19.66
CA LEU A 210 2.43 -2.88 18.99
C LEU A 210 3.61 -3.10 19.95
N GLU A 211 3.50 -2.61 21.19
CA GLU A 211 4.48 -2.81 22.27
C GLU A 211 4.56 -4.27 22.71
N HIS A 212 3.42 -4.92 22.95
CA HIS A 212 3.35 -6.32 23.38
C HIS A 212 4.06 -7.27 22.40
N TYR A 213 3.95 -6.99 21.10
CA TYR A 213 4.60 -7.77 20.05
C TYR A 213 6.00 -7.27 19.66
N ASN A 214 6.61 -6.37 20.46
CA ASN A 214 7.96 -5.83 20.26
C ASN A 214 8.16 -5.19 18.88
N THR A 215 7.17 -4.44 18.40
CA THR A 215 7.33 -3.66 17.16
C THR A 215 8.39 -2.59 17.36
N THR A 216 9.40 -2.55 16.50
CA THR A 216 10.53 -1.62 16.64
C THR A 216 10.41 -0.40 15.73
N GLN A 217 9.66 -0.51 14.64
CA GLN A 217 9.60 0.52 13.62
C GLN A 217 8.23 0.57 12.96
N LEU A 218 7.71 1.79 12.82
CA LEU A 218 6.46 2.10 12.12
C LEU A 218 6.76 2.84 10.82
N ALA A 219 5.88 2.65 9.84
CA ALA A 219 5.74 3.56 8.72
C ALA A 219 4.35 4.20 8.69
N LEU A 220 4.29 5.46 8.27
CA LEU A 220 3.07 6.14 7.88
C LEU A 220 2.78 5.87 6.41
N SER A 221 1.54 5.50 6.09
CA SER A 221 1.03 5.50 4.71
C SER A 221 -0.06 6.55 4.58
N LEU A 222 0.14 7.50 3.68
CA LEU A 222 -0.76 8.64 3.46
C LEU A 222 -1.24 8.63 2.02
N TRP A 223 -2.56 8.63 1.82
CA TRP A 223 -3.15 8.90 0.51
C TRP A 223 -3.90 10.21 0.56
N LEU A 224 -3.44 11.16 -0.26
CA LEU A 224 -3.86 12.55 -0.24
C LEU A 224 -4.53 12.91 -1.57
N THR A 225 -5.68 13.55 -1.49
CA THR A 225 -6.33 14.25 -2.60
C THR A 225 -6.24 15.75 -2.36
N PRO A 226 -6.52 16.60 -3.36
CA PRO A 226 -6.67 18.03 -3.14
C PRO A 226 -7.70 18.39 -2.04
N GLN A 227 -8.70 17.52 -1.82
CA GLN A 227 -9.75 17.70 -0.82
C GLN A 227 -9.37 17.23 0.59
N GLY A 228 -8.30 16.44 0.75
CA GLY A 228 -7.81 15.95 2.03
C GLY A 228 -7.37 14.49 2.02
N VAL A 229 -7.34 13.88 3.20
CA VAL A 229 -6.85 12.51 3.41
C VAL A 229 -7.92 11.49 3.07
N VAL A 230 -7.60 10.56 2.16
CA VAL A 230 -8.47 9.42 1.81
C VAL A 230 -8.10 8.19 2.62
N LYS A 231 -6.82 8.04 2.94
CA LYS A 231 -6.27 6.96 3.76
C LYS A 231 -5.13 7.50 4.62
N PHE A 232 -5.16 7.15 5.89
CA PHE A 232 -4.06 7.33 6.83
C PHE A 232 -3.80 6.03 7.55
N GLY A 233 -2.62 5.44 7.42
CA GLY A 233 -2.32 4.16 8.05
C GLY A 233 -0.97 4.06 8.72
N LEU A 234 -0.92 3.15 9.69
CA LEU A 234 0.27 2.74 10.41
C LEU A 234 0.65 1.33 9.94
N LYS A 235 1.80 1.24 9.29
CA LYS A 235 2.32 0.03 8.68
C LYS A 235 3.47 -0.55 9.50
N VAL A 236 3.45 -1.87 9.65
CA VAL A 236 4.53 -2.67 10.25
C VAL A 236 5.04 -3.63 9.19
N TYR A 237 6.33 -3.55 8.86
CA TYR A 237 6.96 -4.48 7.92
C TYR A 237 7.33 -5.78 8.61
N GLN A 238 7.25 -6.85 7.84
CA GLN A 238 7.61 -8.20 8.25
C GLN A 238 7.01 -8.59 9.62
N PRO A 239 5.70 -8.37 9.82
CA PRO A 239 5.06 -8.63 11.10
C PRO A 239 5.12 -10.11 11.44
N SER A 240 5.16 -10.43 12.73
CA SER A 240 4.86 -11.81 13.15
C SER A 240 3.40 -12.15 12.81
N VAL A 241 3.12 -13.43 12.56
CA VAL A 241 1.75 -13.91 12.34
C VAL A 241 0.83 -13.51 13.50
N LYS A 242 1.34 -13.56 14.74
CA LYS A 242 0.57 -13.16 15.93
C LYS A 242 0.23 -11.67 15.93
N LEU A 243 1.19 -10.81 15.57
CA LEU A 243 0.95 -9.37 15.45
C LEU A 243 -0.08 -9.07 14.36
N MET A 244 0.07 -9.67 13.18
CA MET A 244 -0.92 -9.53 12.10
C MET A 244 -2.33 -9.89 12.58
N LEU A 245 -2.50 -11.04 13.25
CA LEU A 245 -3.80 -11.47 13.78
C LEU A 245 -4.35 -10.47 14.80
N ALA A 246 -3.54 -10.01 15.76
CA ALA A 246 -3.95 -9.03 16.75
C ALA A 246 -4.42 -7.70 16.11
N LEU A 247 -3.68 -7.21 15.10
CA LEU A 247 -4.05 -6.00 14.37
C LEU A 247 -5.32 -6.19 13.54
N THR A 248 -5.57 -7.40 13.04
CA THR A 248 -6.80 -7.69 12.30
C THR A 248 -8.01 -7.85 13.22
N MET A 249 -7.80 -8.36 14.43
CA MET A 249 -8.86 -8.43 15.45
C MET A 249 -9.31 -7.04 15.90
N LEU A 250 -8.40 -6.05 15.99
CA LEU A 250 -8.71 -4.65 16.34
C LEU A 250 -9.75 -4.03 15.42
N THR A 251 -9.76 -4.42 14.15
CA THR A 251 -10.55 -3.80 13.08
C THR A 251 -11.83 -4.58 12.77
N GLY A 252 -12.12 -5.65 13.52
CA GLY A 252 -13.29 -6.49 13.34
C GLY A 252 -13.02 -7.66 12.39
N LEU A 253 -12.66 -8.79 12.99
CA LEU A 253 -12.43 -10.06 12.31
C LEU A 253 -13.59 -11.02 12.61
N SER A 254 -14.32 -11.46 11.59
CA SER A 254 -15.29 -12.55 11.75
C SER A 254 -14.60 -13.92 11.64
N LYS A 255 -15.23 -14.99 12.15
CA LYS A 255 -14.73 -16.37 11.98
C LYS A 255 -14.56 -16.77 10.50
N THR A 256 -15.40 -16.21 9.63
CA THR A 256 -15.32 -16.43 8.18
C THR A 256 -14.08 -15.74 7.59
N ASP A 257 -13.72 -14.58 8.12
CA ASP A 257 -12.52 -13.84 7.73
C ASP A 257 -11.25 -14.55 8.23
N GLU A 258 -11.25 -15.12 9.44
CA GLU A 258 -10.14 -15.93 9.96
C GLU A 258 -9.77 -17.09 9.03
N THR A 259 -10.76 -17.91 8.66
CA THR A 259 -10.55 -19.08 7.80
C THR A 259 -10.01 -18.64 6.43
N SER A 260 -10.52 -17.51 5.93
CA SER A 260 -10.13 -16.97 4.62
C SER A 260 -8.72 -16.36 4.63
N LEU A 261 -8.34 -15.67 5.71
CA LEU A 261 -6.98 -15.16 5.90
C LEU A 261 -5.96 -16.29 6.00
N ALA A 262 -6.32 -17.40 6.67
CA ALA A 262 -5.45 -18.58 6.75
C ALA A 262 -5.20 -19.21 5.37
N LEU A 263 -6.23 -19.30 4.52
CA LEU A 263 -6.10 -19.80 3.15
C LEU A 263 -5.18 -18.89 2.31
N ILE A 264 -5.35 -17.58 2.43
CA ILE A 264 -4.54 -16.59 1.70
C ILE A 264 -3.08 -16.65 2.16
N HIS A 265 -2.84 -16.70 3.46
CA HIS A 265 -1.51 -16.86 4.02
C HIS A 265 -0.83 -18.16 3.56
N SER A 266 -1.58 -19.24 3.35
CA SER A 266 -1.00 -20.51 2.89
C SER A 266 -0.53 -20.49 1.43
N SER A 267 -1.00 -19.54 0.62
CA SER A 267 -0.71 -19.45 -0.82
C SER A 267 0.44 -18.50 -1.16
N PHE A 268 0.91 -17.71 -0.18
CA PHE A 268 2.02 -16.77 -0.32
C PHE A 268 3.14 -17.14 0.65
N ASP A 269 4.37 -16.86 0.25
CA ASP A 269 5.55 -17.33 0.98
C ASP A 269 5.81 -16.47 2.23
N LYS A 270 5.43 -15.18 2.18
CA LYS A 270 5.67 -14.23 3.27
C LYS A 270 4.65 -13.09 3.32
N ILE A 271 4.26 -12.68 4.54
CA ILE A 271 3.61 -11.37 4.77
C ILE A 271 4.68 -10.28 4.70
N ALA A 272 4.57 -9.39 3.72
CA ALA A 272 5.50 -8.28 3.53
C ALA A 272 5.28 -7.18 4.57
N TRP A 273 4.02 -6.83 4.82
CA TRP A 273 3.62 -5.85 5.82
C TRP A 273 2.15 -6.03 6.21
N VAL A 274 1.81 -5.49 7.38
CA VAL A 274 0.43 -5.29 7.84
C VAL A 274 0.23 -3.81 8.16
N GLU A 275 -0.93 -3.28 7.84
CA GLU A 275 -1.27 -1.87 8.00
C GLU A 275 -2.64 -1.72 8.65
N VAL A 276 -2.69 -0.99 9.76
CA VAL A 276 -3.96 -0.51 10.33
C VAL A 276 -4.21 0.88 9.76
N GLN A 277 -5.32 1.06 9.05
CA GLN A 277 -5.60 2.29 8.30
C GLN A 277 -6.98 2.85 8.62
N GLN A 278 -7.03 4.17 8.77
CA GLN A 278 -8.24 4.96 8.77
C GLN A 278 -8.58 5.34 7.34
N VAL A 279 -9.72 4.88 6.85
CA VAL A 279 -10.30 5.25 5.56
C VAL A 279 -11.67 5.89 5.77
N THR A 280 -12.28 6.44 4.72
CA THR A 280 -13.61 7.09 4.81
C THR A 280 -14.69 6.18 5.42
N LYS A 281 -14.58 4.86 5.26
CA LYS A 281 -15.53 3.87 5.81
C LYS A 281 -15.19 3.41 7.24
N GLY A 282 -14.15 3.97 7.86
CA GLY A 282 -13.70 3.64 9.21
C GLY A 282 -12.34 2.94 9.23
N LEU A 283 -12.08 2.27 10.35
CA LEU A 283 -10.81 1.58 10.60
C LEU A 283 -10.80 0.19 9.94
N VAL A 284 -9.78 -0.11 9.15
CA VAL A 284 -9.60 -1.41 8.51
C VAL A 284 -8.13 -1.84 8.57
N THR A 285 -7.87 -3.14 8.47
CA THR A 285 -6.53 -3.71 8.34
C THR A 285 -6.31 -4.19 6.91
N MET A 286 -5.14 -3.86 6.37
CA MET A 286 -4.66 -4.32 5.07
C MET A 286 -3.36 -5.09 5.25
N LEU A 287 -3.19 -6.14 4.47
CA LEU A 287 -2.01 -6.99 4.49
C LEU A 287 -1.47 -7.12 3.08
N GLU A 288 -0.15 -7.04 2.92
CA GLU A 288 0.53 -7.39 1.68
C GLU A 288 1.27 -8.72 1.81
N LEU A 289 1.19 -9.48 0.73
CA LEU A 289 1.68 -10.84 0.58
C LEU A 289 2.62 -10.89 -0.62
N ARG A 290 3.70 -11.65 -0.46
CA ARG A 290 4.71 -11.92 -1.48
C ARG A 290 4.95 -13.43 -1.56
#